data_AF-A0A3B9K1H9-F1
#
_entry.id   AF-A0A3B9K1H9-F1
#
_cell.length_a   1.000
_cell.length_b   1.000
_cell.length_c   1.000
_cell.angle_alpha   90.00
_cell.angle_beta   90.00
_cell.angle_gamma   90.00
#
_symmetry.space_group_name_H-M   'P 1'
#
loop_
_entity.id
_entity.type
_entity.pdbx_description
1 polymer ?
#
loop_
_entity_poly.entity_id
_entity_poly.type
_entity_poly.pdbx_seq_one_letter_code
_entity_poly.pdbx_strand_id
1 'polypeptide(L)'
;MDLKIIIKTSIFLATIIAVVLLHTSQLNAKSENQEDIVSGFHEAVLESMQKSGELSYQERYDQLEGEIKQRFNLRYMSKVVSGRHWKKANAETKENFIQAFSKLTIANYTSRFGSFSGERFETTGIVDGPKDSKLIQTNFIKSDGEKISFNYLVRESDDEWKILDIFLEGKISELALKKSEYSSVLKGEGFEKLILEIEKKIRIIEEKEKNH
;
A
#
# COMPACT_ATOMS: atom_id res chain seq x y z
N MET A 1 36.36 -17.90 -65.98
CA MET A 1 36.03 -16.81 -65.02
C MET A 1 35.28 -17.47 -63.86
N ASP A 2 35.93 -17.58 -62.71
CA ASP A 2 35.63 -18.59 -61.68
C ASP A 2 34.36 -18.31 -60.86
N LEU A 3 33.50 -19.33 -60.80
CA LEU A 3 32.20 -19.35 -60.11
C LEU A 3 32.31 -19.26 -58.57
N LYS A 4 33.53 -19.22 -58.00
CA LYS A 4 33.79 -19.11 -56.56
C LYS A 4 33.74 -17.67 -56.01
N ILE A 5 33.57 -16.66 -56.87
CA ILE A 5 33.59 -15.24 -56.44
C ILE A 5 32.18 -14.71 -56.11
N ILE A 6 31.10 -15.32 -56.60
CA ILE A 6 29.74 -14.79 -56.43
C ILE A 6 29.13 -15.09 -55.04
N ILE A 7 29.66 -16.08 -54.31
CA ILE A 7 29.09 -16.52 -53.01
C ILE A 7 29.51 -15.61 -51.84
N LYS A 8 30.51 -14.72 -52.00
CA LYS A 8 31.04 -13.91 -50.88
C LYS A 8 30.43 -12.50 -50.75
N THR A 9 29.57 -12.07 -51.65
CA THR A 9 28.98 -10.71 -51.63
C THR A 9 27.49 -10.65 -51.27
N SER A 10 26.87 -11.78 -50.93
CA SER A 10 25.46 -11.84 -50.50
C SER A 10 25.26 -12.00 -48.98
N ILE A 11 26.34 -12.02 -48.20
CA ILE A 11 26.31 -12.10 -46.73
C ILE A 11 26.78 -10.76 -46.15
N PHE A 12 26.17 -9.64 -46.56
CA PHE A 12 26.35 -8.37 -45.84
C PHE A 12 25.17 -7.40 -45.97
N LEU A 13 24.05 -7.83 -46.55
CA LEU A 13 22.83 -7.01 -46.66
C LEU A 13 21.63 -7.60 -45.89
N ALA A 14 21.83 -8.68 -45.12
CA ALA A 14 20.81 -9.30 -44.28
C ALA A 14 21.03 -9.05 -42.77
N THR A 15 21.93 -8.14 -42.39
CA THR A 15 22.27 -7.85 -40.99
C THR A 15 21.92 -6.42 -40.54
N ILE A 16 21.39 -5.57 -41.42
CA ILE A 16 21.02 -4.17 -41.08
C ILE A 16 19.51 -3.99 -40.85
N ILE A 17 18.67 -4.99 -41.18
CA ILE A 17 17.21 -4.90 -40.98
C ILE A 17 16.76 -5.50 -39.63
N ALA A 18 17.60 -6.27 -38.94
CA ALA A 18 17.26 -6.87 -37.64
C ALA A 18 17.55 -5.97 -36.42
N VAL A 19 18.18 -4.80 -36.61
CA VAL A 19 18.57 -3.91 -35.49
C VAL A 19 17.51 -2.82 -35.20
N VAL A 20 16.50 -2.66 -36.06
CA VAL A 20 15.51 -1.56 -35.95
C VAL A 20 14.21 -1.97 -35.21
N LEU A 21 14.04 -3.26 -34.85
CA LEU A 21 12.84 -3.76 -34.16
C LEU A 21 13.05 -4.14 -32.70
N LEU A 22 14.13 -3.66 -32.08
CA LEU A 22 14.18 -3.47 -30.62
C LEU A 22 13.73 -2.02 -30.30
N HIS A 23 12.58 -1.61 -30.83
CA HIS A 23 11.81 -0.58 -30.15
C HIS A 23 11.25 -1.26 -28.92
N THR A 24 12.05 -1.27 -27.85
CA THR A 24 11.55 -1.49 -26.50
C THR A 24 10.33 -0.60 -26.39
N SER A 25 9.14 -1.20 -26.34
CA SER A 25 7.97 -0.57 -25.77
C SER A 25 8.38 -0.25 -24.34
N GLN A 26 9.00 0.92 -24.15
CA GLN A 26 8.99 1.56 -22.85
C GLN A 26 7.51 1.76 -22.60
N LEU A 27 6.91 0.82 -21.88
CA LEU A 27 5.74 1.09 -21.09
C LEU A 27 6.19 2.27 -20.23
N ASN A 28 5.91 3.49 -20.69
CA ASN A 28 5.83 4.62 -19.80
C ASN A 28 4.72 4.22 -18.84
N ALA A 29 5.11 3.58 -17.74
CA ALA A 29 4.26 3.43 -16.58
C ALA A 29 3.82 4.85 -16.28
N LYS A 30 2.56 5.17 -16.61
CA LYS A 30 1.98 6.46 -16.29
C LYS A 30 2.16 6.63 -14.79
N SER A 31 2.91 7.64 -14.37
CA SER A 31 3.05 7.93 -12.94
C SER A 31 1.64 8.07 -12.36
N GLU A 32 1.33 7.26 -11.34
CA GLU A 32 0.03 7.25 -10.68
C GLU A 32 -0.22 8.65 -10.09
N ASN A 33 -1.35 9.26 -10.43
CA ASN A 33 -1.75 10.53 -9.83
C ASN A 33 -2.33 10.32 -8.42
N GLN A 34 -2.69 11.40 -7.72
CA GLN A 34 -3.20 11.35 -6.35
C GLN A 34 -4.46 10.50 -6.15
N GLU A 35 -5.29 10.33 -7.18
CA GLU A 35 -6.50 9.51 -7.15
C GLU A 35 -6.16 8.05 -7.49
N ASP A 36 -5.31 7.83 -8.50
CA ASP A 36 -4.89 6.50 -8.96
C ASP A 36 -4.32 5.65 -7.81
N ILE A 37 -3.57 6.28 -6.90
CA ILE A 37 -2.99 5.56 -5.76
C ILE A 37 -4.05 5.04 -4.77
N VAL A 38 -5.17 5.76 -4.61
CA VAL A 38 -6.28 5.35 -3.72
C VAL A 38 -7.19 4.36 -4.44
N SER A 39 -7.51 4.59 -5.71
CA SER A 39 -8.35 3.67 -6.48
C SER A 39 -7.68 2.31 -6.65
N GLY A 40 -6.38 2.28 -6.96
CA GLY A 40 -5.62 1.03 -7.05
C GLY A 40 -5.55 0.28 -5.71
N PHE A 41 -5.48 1.00 -4.59
CA PHE A 41 -5.60 0.36 -3.26
C PHE A 41 -6.99 -0.25 -3.04
N HIS A 42 -8.06 0.45 -3.42
CA HIS A 42 -9.43 -0.05 -3.32
C HIS A 42 -9.68 -1.26 -4.20
N GLU A 43 -9.15 -1.27 -5.42
CA GLU A 43 -9.20 -2.42 -6.32
C GLU A 43 -8.54 -3.65 -5.70
N ALA A 44 -7.33 -3.49 -5.15
CA ALA A 44 -6.63 -4.58 -4.46
C ALA A 44 -7.41 -5.13 -3.25
N VAL A 45 -8.02 -4.25 -2.45
CA VAL A 45 -8.87 -4.66 -1.32
C VAL A 45 -10.10 -5.41 -1.81
N LEU A 46 -10.80 -4.91 -2.83
CA LEU A 46 -11.97 -5.60 -3.40
C LEU A 46 -11.59 -6.96 -4.00
N GLU A 47 -10.47 -7.05 -4.72
CA GLU A 47 -9.99 -8.32 -5.26
C GLU A 47 -9.69 -9.32 -4.14
N SER A 48 -9.04 -8.87 -3.06
CA SER A 48 -8.78 -9.70 -1.88
C SER A 48 -10.08 -10.19 -1.22
N MET A 49 -11.11 -9.33 -1.13
CA MET A 49 -12.44 -9.70 -0.63
C MET A 49 -13.12 -10.74 -1.54
N GLN A 50 -13.10 -10.53 -2.86
CA GLN A 50 -13.73 -11.42 -3.82
C GLN A 50 -13.12 -12.83 -3.81
N LYS A 51 -11.81 -12.90 -3.57
CA LYS A 51 -11.08 -14.16 -3.45
C LYS A 51 -11.15 -14.80 -2.05
N SER A 52 -11.94 -14.28 -1.12
CA SER A 52 -12.00 -14.80 0.26
C SER A 52 -12.47 -16.25 0.38
N GLY A 53 -13.23 -16.75 -0.60
CA GLY A 53 -13.66 -18.15 -0.66
C GLY A 53 -12.67 -19.08 -1.37
N GLU A 54 -11.64 -18.53 -2.01
CA GLU A 54 -10.66 -19.26 -2.83
C GLU A 54 -9.26 -19.25 -2.20
N LEU A 55 -8.88 -18.12 -1.59
CA LEU A 55 -7.58 -17.89 -0.97
C LEU A 55 -7.68 -17.94 0.55
N SER A 56 -6.68 -18.54 1.17
CA SER A 56 -6.47 -18.47 2.61
C SER A 56 -6.23 -17.04 3.10
N TYR A 57 -6.35 -16.82 4.42
CA TYR A 57 -5.95 -15.57 5.04
C TYR A 57 -4.50 -15.17 4.68
N GLN A 58 -3.56 -16.13 4.69
CA GLN A 58 -2.15 -15.84 4.42
C GLN A 58 -1.93 -15.41 2.96
N GLU A 59 -2.57 -16.07 2.00
CA GLU A 59 -2.45 -15.68 0.58
C GLU A 59 -3.03 -14.29 0.32
N ARG A 60 -4.16 -13.96 0.96
CA ARG A 60 -4.72 -12.59 0.90
C ARG A 60 -3.85 -11.57 1.60
N TYR A 61 -3.24 -11.93 2.73
CA TYR A 61 -2.27 -11.09 3.42
C TYR A 61 -1.08 -10.77 2.51
N ASP A 62 -0.52 -11.77 1.84
CA ASP A 62 0.64 -11.61 0.95
C ASP A 62 0.28 -10.75 -0.28
N GLN A 63 -0.93 -10.91 -0.83
CA GLN A 63 -1.46 -10.04 -1.89
C GLN A 63 -1.54 -8.57 -1.44
N LEU A 64 -2.11 -8.31 -0.26
CA LEU A 64 -2.27 -6.94 0.26
C LEU A 64 -0.96 -6.34 0.77
N GLU A 65 0.02 -7.15 1.14
CA GLU A 65 1.32 -6.66 1.62
C GLU A 65 2.03 -5.81 0.55
N GLY A 66 2.06 -6.28 -0.71
CA GLY A 66 2.68 -5.54 -1.82
C GLY A 66 1.98 -4.20 -2.06
N GLU A 67 0.66 -4.24 -2.16
CA GLU A 67 -0.19 -3.06 -2.44
C GLU A 67 -0.10 -2.01 -1.34
N ILE A 68 -0.15 -2.43 -0.07
CA ILE A 68 -0.03 -1.51 1.06
C ILE A 68 1.38 -0.91 1.11
N LYS A 69 2.44 -1.71 0.93
CA LYS A 69 3.82 -1.19 0.93
C LYS A 69 4.08 -0.22 -0.23
N GLN A 70 3.47 -0.47 -1.39
CA GLN A 70 3.58 0.42 -2.54
C GLN A 70 2.84 1.74 -2.30
N ARG A 71 1.63 1.71 -1.75
CA ARG A 71 0.73 2.87 -1.76
C ARG A 71 0.81 3.72 -0.49
N PHE A 72 1.23 3.14 0.64
CA PHE A 72 1.31 3.84 1.93
C PHE A 72 2.74 4.24 2.27
N ASN A 73 2.92 5.46 2.79
CA ASN A 73 4.20 5.86 3.37
C ASN A 73 4.32 5.35 4.82
N LEU A 74 4.50 4.03 4.98
CA LEU A 74 4.52 3.37 6.29
C LEU A 74 5.64 3.89 7.21
N ARG A 75 6.77 4.33 6.64
CA ARG A 75 7.86 4.98 7.38
C ARG A 75 7.42 6.33 7.95
N TYR A 76 6.77 7.16 7.13
CA TYR A 76 6.21 8.43 7.59
C TYR A 76 5.12 8.21 8.65
N MET A 77 4.18 7.29 8.40
CA MET A 77 3.11 6.96 9.35
C MET A 77 3.68 6.50 10.69
N SER A 78 4.66 5.60 10.68
CA SER A 78 5.38 5.12 11.89
C SER A 78 6.04 6.27 12.66
N LYS A 79 6.67 7.21 11.95
CA LYS A 79 7.25 8.42 12.56
C LYS A 79 6.18 9.32 13.20
N VAL A 80 5.01 9.46 12.56
CA VAL A 80 3.92 10.30 13.09
C VAL A 80 3.32 9.68 14.35
N VAL A 81 2.99 8.39 14.35
CA VAL A 81 2.36 7.71 15.50
C VAL A 81 3.30 7.59 16.70
N SER A 82 4.61 7.52 16.48
CA SER A 82 5.60 7.52 17.57
C SER A 82 5.98 8.92 18.07
N GLY A 83 5.60 9.97 17.33
CA GLY A 83 5.74 11.36 17.73
C GLY A 83 7.16 11.73 18.19
N ARG A 84 7.28 12.35 19.38
CA ARG A 84 8.57 12.81 19.91
C ARG A 84 9.56 11.66 20.20
N HIS A 85 9.05 10.44 20.41
CA HIS A 85 9.88 9.28 20.75
C HIS A 85 10.68 8.81 19.53
N TRP A 86 10.19 9.07 18.31
CA TRP A 86 10.92 8.78 17.06
C TRP A 86 12.34 9.36 17.06
N LYS A 87 12.52 10.60 17.51
CA LYS A 87 13.83 11.26 17.51
C LYS A 87 14.84 10.60 18.46
N LYS A 88 14.36 9.92 19.50
CA LYS A 88 15.20 9.26 20.52
C LYS A 88 15.56 7.82 20.16
N ALA A 89 14.80 7.18 19.26
CA ALA A 89 15.07 5.82 18.83
C ALA A 89 16.29 5.74 17.91
N ASN A 90 17.11 4.69 18.07
CA ASN A 90 18.18 4.36 17.14
C ASN A 90 17.61 3.81 15.81
N ALA A 91 18.48 3.57 14.82
CA ALA A 91 18.06 3.12 13.50
C ALA A 91 17.38 1.74 13.53
N GLU A 92 17.93 0.80 14.28
CA GLU A 92 17.40 -0.56 14.43
C GLU A 92 16.00 -0.56 15.05
N THR A 93 15.80 0.17 16.15
CA THR A 93 14.49 0.31 16.80
C THR A 93 13.45 0.92 15.86
N LYS A 94 13.84 1.93 15.07
CA LYS A 94 12.94 2.53 14.08
C LYS A 94 12.52 1.51 13.03
N GLU A 95 13.46 0.71 12.54
CA GLU A 95 13.20 -0.28 11.51
C GLU A 95 12.31 -1.41 12.04
N ASN A 96 12.62 -1.95 13.23
CA ASN A 96 11.78 -2.97 13.88
C ASN A 96 10.36 -2.46 14.12
N PHE A 97 10.20 -1.20 14.53
CA PHE A 97 8.88 -0.60 14.70
C PHE A 97 8.14 -0.40 13.39
N ILE A 98 8.82 0.07 12.32
CA ILE A 98 8.20 0.19 10.99
C ILE A 98 7.68 -1.17 10.53
N GLN A 99 8.48 -2.22 10.68
CA GLN A 99 8.09 -3.58 10.28
C GLN A 99 6.87 -4.06 11.07
N ALA A 100 6.88 -3.93 12.40
CA ALA A 100 5.76 -4.31 13.24
C ALA A 100 4.48 -3.52 12.90
N PHE A 101 4.60 -2.20 12.73
CA PHE A 101 3.49 -1.33 12.33
C PHE A 101 2.92 -1.69 10.95
N SER A 102 3.80 -2.01 9.99
CA SER A 102 3.42 -2.42 8.64
C SER A 102 2.63 -3.74 8.68
N LYS A 103 3.16 -4.75 9.38
CA LYS A 103 2.49 -6.05 9.54
C LYS A 103 1.12 -5.92 10.18
N LEU A 104 1.01 -5.12 11.24
CA LEU A 104 -0.29 -4.86 11.88
C LEU A 104 -1.25 -4.12 10.96
N THR A 105 -0.77 -3.20 10.13
CA THR A 105 -1.61 -2.50 9.15
C THR A 105 -2.18 -3.49 8.15
N ILE A 106 -1.34 -4.35 7.55
CA ILE A 106 -1.76 -5.38 6.59
C ILE A 106 -2.74 -6.35 7.23
N ALA A 107 -2.41 -6.90 8.41
CA ALA A 107 -3.28 -7.84 9.13
C ALA A 107 -4.68 -7.25 9.42
N ASN A 108 -4.74 -5.97 9.81
CA ASN A 108 -6.02 -5.30 10.02
C ASN A 108 -6.83 -5.17 8.72
N TYR A 109 -6.20 -4.85 7.59
CA TYR A 109 -6.90 -4.78 6.31
C TYR A 109 -7.40 -6.16 5.87
N THR A 110 -6.53 -7.17 5.90
CA THR A 110 -6.89 -8.54 5.53
C THR A 110 -8.06 -9.07 6.36
N SER A 111 -8.07 -8.84 7.68
CA SER A 111 -9.16 -9.29 8.56
C SER A 111 -10.43 -8.46 8.43
N ARG A 112 -10.33 -7.12 8.31
CA ARG A 112 -11.52 -6.26 8.20
C ARG A 112 -12.28 -6.45 6.89
N PHE A 113 -11.55 -6.73 5.80
CA PHE A 113 -12.11 -6.95 4.46
C PHE A 113 -12.11 -8.44 4.13
N GLY A 114 -12.64 -9.24 5.07
CA GLY A 114 -12.56 -10.70 5.04
C GLY A 114 -13.55 -11.40 4.12
N SER A 115 -14.54 -10.72 3.56
CA SER A 115 -15.63 -11.31 2.77
C SER A 115 -16.20 -10.35 1.74
N PHE A 116 -16.75 -10.87 0.65
CA PHE A 116 -17.44 -10.09 -0.38
C PHE A 116 -18.90 -10.52 -0.54
N SER A 117 -19.80 -9.53 -0.56
CA SER A 117 -21.24 -9.69 -0.79
C SER A 117 -21.83 -8.62 -1.73
N GLY A 118 -20.97 -7.87 -2.43
CA GLY A 118 -21.37 -6.79 -3.35
C GLY A 118 -20.93 -5.40 -2.91
N GLU A 119 -19.98 -5.31 -1.97
CA GLU A 119 -19.42 -4.05 -1.50
C GLU A 119 -18.63 -3.35 -2.60
N ARG A 120 -18.51 -2.03 -2.49
CA ARG A 120 -17.79 -1.21 -3.47
C ARG A 120 -17.27 0.06 -2.83
N PHE A 121 -16.21 0.60 -3.42
CA PHE A 121 -15.69 1.91 -3.05
C PHE A 121 -16.19 2.99 -4.02
N GLU A 122 -16.38 4.21 -3.52
CA GLU A 122 -16.69 5.39 -4.32
C GLU A 122 -15.75 6.53 -3.93
N THR A 123 -15.04 7.11 -4.90
CA THR A 123 -14.42 8.43 -4.74
C THR A 123 -15.49 9.50 -4.94
N THR A 124 -15.65 10.37 -3.95
CA THR A 124 -16.67 11.43 -3.92
C THR A 124 -16.12 12.83 -4.16
N GLY A 125 -14.81 13.00 -4.07
CA GLY A 125 -14.17 14.27 -4.35
C GLY A 125 -12.68 14.30 -4.00
N ILE A 126 -12.01 15.36 -4.44
CA ILE A 126 -10.62 15.65 -4.14
C ILE A 126 -10.56 17.12 -3.71
N VAL A 127 -9.98 17.37 -2.54
CA VAL A 127 -9.77 18.73 -2.03
C VAL A 127 -8.33 18.94 -1.59
N ASP A 128 -7.91 20.20 -1.51
CA ASP A 128 -6.58 20.54 -1.01
C ASP A 128 -6.43 20.21 0.47
N GLY A 129 -5.31 19.59 0.82
CA GLY A 129 -4.88 19.31 2.17
C GLY A 129 -3.69 20.18 2.59
N PRO A 130 -3.23 20.07 3.85
CA PRO A 130 -2.10 20.84 4.35
C PRO A 130 -0.77 20.42 3.72
N LYS A 131 0.15 21.38 3.54
CA LYS A 131 1.53 21.14 3.04
C LYS A 131 1.51 20.36 1.72
N ASP A 132 0.84 20.90 0.72
CA ASP A 132 0.80 20.35 -0.64
C ASP A 132 0.30 18.90 -0.72
N SER A 133 -0.56 18.50 0.23
CA SER A 133 -1.27 17.23 0.19
C SER A 133 -2.63 17.38 -0.48
N LYS A 134 -3.23 16.26 -0.85
CA LYS A 134 -4.62 16.17 -1.29
C LYS A 134 -5.38 15.31 -0.30
N LEU A 135 -6.65 15.63 -0.09
CA LEU A 135 -7.59 14.79 0.65
C LEU A 135 -8.54 14.16 -0.35
N ILE A 136 -8.40 12.86 -0.56
CA ILE A 136 -9.27 12.06 -1.43
C ILE A 136 -10.46 11.60 -0.59
N GLN A 137 -11.66 12.07 -0.92
CA GLN A 137 -12.87 11.78 -0.17
C GLN A 137 -13.51 10.50 -0.69
N THR A 138 -13.76 9.51 0.18
CA THR A 138 -14.24 8.21 -0.27
C THR A 138 -15.34 7.62 0.62
N ASN A 139 -16.12 6.71 0.05
CA ASN A 139 -17.06 5.87 0.78
C ASN A 139 -16.77 4.40 0.50
N PHE A 140 -16.92 3.56 1.52
CA PHE A 140 -17.18 2.13 1.36
C PHE A 140 -18.68 1.91 1.49
N ILE A 141 -19.27 1.32 0.45
CA ILE A 141 -20.69 1.01 0.39
C ILE A 141 -20.83 -0.48 0.65
N LYS A 142 -21.49 -0.85 1.76
CA LYS A 142 -21.79 -2.25 2.09
C LYS A 142 -22.91 -2.79 1.21
N SER A 143 -23.08 -4.12 1.18
CA SER A 143 -24.12 -4.79 0.38
C SER A 143 -25.55 -4.41 0.79
N ASP A 144 -25.75 -4.03 2.06
CA ASP A 144 -27.01 -3.49 2.58
C ASP A 144 -27.25 -2.00 2.23
N GLY A 145 -26.30 -1.36 1.55
CA GLY A 145 -26.34 0.05 1.17
C GLY A 145 -25.83 1.02 2.25
N GLU A 146 -25.42 0.53 3.42
CA GLU A 146 -24.78 1.36 4.45
C GLU A 146 -23.51 2.01 3.88
N LYS A 147 -23.36 3.32 4.12
CA LYS A 147 -22.22 4.10 3.65
C LYS A 147 -21.28 4.41 4.81
N ILE A 148 -20.04 3.94 4.71
CA ILE A 148 -18.97 4.25 5.66
C ILE A 148 -18.02 5.24 4.97
N SER A 149 -17.97 6.48 5.46
CA SER A 149 -17.09 7.50 4.91
C SER A 149 -15.70 7.45 5.55
N PHE A 150 -14.67 7.48 4.70
CA PHE A 150 -13.29 7.74 5.12
C PHE A 150 -12.53 8.43 4.01
N ASN A 151 -11.57 9.27 4.38
CA ASN A 151 -10.80 10.06 3.42
C ASN A 151 -9.31 9.74 3.55
N TYR A 152 -8.58 9.82 2.44
CA TYR A 152 -7.14 9.58 2.41
C TYR A 152 -6.39 10.89 2.28
N LEU A 153 -5.45 11.14 3.19
CA LEU A 153 -4.50 12.23 3.03
C LEU A 153 -3.31 11.71 2.24
N VAL A 154 -3.07 12.27 1.07
CA VAL A 154 -2.06 11.79 0.12
C VAL A 154 -1.10 12.91 -0.21
N ARG A 155 0.19 12.59 -0.37
CA ARG A 155 1.21 13.56 -0.77
C ARG A 155 2.23 12.88 -1.66
N GLU A 156 2.72 13.62 -2.63
CA GLU A 156 3.90 13.26 -3.42
C GLU A 156 5.17 13.20 -2.53
N SER A 157 5.96 12.16 -2.72
CA SER A 157 7.27 11.92 -2.09
C SER A 157 8.12 11.17 -3.11
N ASP A 158 9.30 11.71 -3.43
CA ASP A 158 10.22 11.09 -4.39
C ASP A 158 9.54 10.79 -5.75
N ASP A 159 8.78 11.78 -6.26
CA ASP A 159 8.00 11.71 -7.51
C ASP A 159 6.89 10.65 -7.53
N GLU A 160 6.50 10.13 -6.36
CA GLU A 160 5.39 9.17 -6.21
C GLU A 160 4.37 9.65 -5.17
N TRP A 161 3.07 9.56 -5.50
CA TRP A 161 2.02 9.80 -4.51
C TRP A 161 1.96 8.66 -3.49
N LYS A 162 1.83 9.01 -2.21
CA LYS A 162 1.65 8.04 -1.12
C LYS A 162 0.54 8.46 -0.16
N ILE A 163 -0.18 7.48 0.36
CA ILE A 163 -1.12 7.64 1.47
C ILE A 163 -0.32 7.88 2.75
N LEU A 164 -0.64 8.98 3.43
CA LEU A 164 0.01 9.43 4.66
C LEU A 164 -0.87 9.26 5.90
N ASP A 165 -2.19 9.29 5.75
CA ASP A 165 -3.15 9.17 6.86
C ASP A 165 -4.53 8.81 6.29
N ILE A 166 -5.39 8.29 7.17
CA ILE A 166 -6.79 7.99 6.88
C ILE A 166 -7.65 8.74 7.89
N PHE A 167 -8.69 9.41 7.40
CA PHE A 167 -9.66 10.15 8.20
C PHE A 167 -10.94 9.33 8.28
N LEU A 168 -11.17 8.68 9.42
CA LEU A 168 -12.37 7.91 9.71
C LEU A 168 -13.57 8.85 9.91
N GLU A 169 -14.76 8.41 9.49
CA GLU A 169 -15.99 9.23 9.49
C GLU A 169 -15.76 10.59 8.79
N GLY A 170 -14.87 10.59 7.79
CA GLY A 170 -14.45 11.76 7.02
C GLY A 170 -13.60 12.80 7.76
N LYS A 171 -13.35 12.67 9.07
CA LYS A 171 -12.75 13.76 9.89
C LYS A 171 -11.77 13.33 10.98
N ILE A 172 -11.78 12.08 11.43
CA ILE A 172 -10.96 11.64 12.56
C ILE A 172 -9.70 10.96 12.04
N SER A 173 -8.55 11.62 12.16
CA SER A 173 -7.25 11.06 11.77
C SER A 173 -6.94 9.77 12.54
N GLU A 174 -6.75 8.67 11.81
CA GLU A 174 -6.34 7.39 12.35
C GLU A 174 -4.95 7.49 12.98
N LEU A 175 -4.03 8.22 12.35
CA LEU A 175 -2.70 8.44 12.92
C LEU A 175 -2.75 9.23 14.23
N ALA A 176 -3.65 10.21 14.38
CA ALA A 176 -3.81 10.94 15.63
C ALA A 176 -4.33 10.03 16.76
N LEU A 177 -5.29 9.15 16.46
CA LEU A 177 -5.78 8.15 17.41
C LEU A 177 -4.67 7.19 17.84
N LYS A 178 -3.97 6.57 16.87
CA LYS A 178 -2.84 5.67 17.16
C LYS A 178 -1.72 6.36 17.92
N LYS A 179 -1.43 7.62 17.59
CA LYS A 179 -0.43 8.42 18.33
C LYS A 179 -0.82 8.60 19.79
N SER A 180 -2.11 8.85 20.08
CA SER A 180 -2.61 8.96 21.45
C SER A 180 -2.46 7.63 22.20
N GLU A 181 -2.84 6.51 21.56
CA GLU A 181 -2.69 5.16 22.10
C GLU A 181 -1.21 4.84 22.40
N TYR A 182 -0.34 5.01 21.41
CA TYR A 182 1.08 4.63 21.49
C TYR A 182 1.88 5.56 22.40
N SER A 183 1.48 6.84 22.53
CA SER A 183 2.09 7.79 23.45
C SER A 183 2.13 7.27 24.89
N SER A 184 1.07 6.59 25.34
CA SER A 184 1.01 6.04 26.71
C SER A 184 2.08 4.96 26.90
N VAL A 185 2.15 3.99 25.99
CA VAL A 185 3.12 2.89 26.02
C VAL A 185 4.56 3.40 25.86
N LEU A 186 4.79 4.29 24.89
CA LEU A 186 6.13 4.84 24.61
C LEU A 186 6.67 5.71 25.74
N LYS A 187 5.80 6.34 26.54
CA LYS A 187 6.20 7.15 27.70
C LYS A 187 6.61 6.27 28.88
N GLY A 188 5.93 5.15 29.10
CA GLY A 188 6.20 4.25 30.23
C GLY A 188 7.27 3.20 29.94
N GLU A 189 7.13 2.50 28.81
CA GLU A 189 7.78 1.21 28.57
C GLU A 189 8.62 1.18 27.27
N GLY A 190 8.52 2.23 26.44
CA GLY A 190 9.36 2.40 25.25
C GLY A 190 8.94 1.56 24.04
N PHE A 191 9.81 1.51 23.03
CA PHE A 191 9.50 0.89 21.73
C PHE A 191 9.44 -0.63 21.79
N GLU A 192 10.29 -1.27 22.58
CA GLU A 192 10.31 -2.73 22.72
C GLU A 192 8.95 -3.26 23.17
N LYS A 193 8.39 -2.66 24.23
CA LYS A 193 7.05 -2.99 24.69
C LYS A 193 5.98 -2.73 23.64
N LEU A 194 6.02 -1.57 22.97
CA LEU A 194 5.05 -1.25 21.93
C LEU A 194 5.07 -2.27 20.78
N ILE A 195 6.26 -2.71 20.35
CA ILE A 195 6.43 -3.75 19.33
C ILE A 195 5.83 -5.06 19.82
N LEU A 196 6.11 -5.49 21.05
CA LEU A 196 5.53 -6.71 21.64
C LEU A 196 3.99 -6.68 21.68
N GLU A 197 3.39 -5.54 22.04
CA GLU A 197 1.93 -5.38 22.04
C GLU A 197 1.36 -5.41 20.62
N ILE A 198 2.06 -4.84 19.64
CA ILE A 198 1.70 -4.91 18.22
C ILE A 198 1.74 -6.36 17.72
N GLU A 199 2.82 -7.09 17.99
CA GLU A 199 2.96 -8.50 17.62
C GLU A 199 1.90 -9.39 18.28
N LYS A 200 1.54 -9.08 19.53
CA LYS A 200 0.43 -9.74 20.21
C LYS A 200 -0.89 -9.50 19.49
N LYS A 201 -1.19 -8.27 19.08
CA LYS A 201 -2.40 -7.96 18.29
C LYS A 201 -2.42 -8.72 16.96
N ILE A 202 -1.28 -8.81 16.27
CA ILE A 202 -1.16 -9.58 15.02
C ILE A 202 -1.51 -11.05 15.26
N ARG A 203 -0.92 -11.69 16.28
CA ARG A 203 -1.24 -13.10 16.61
C ARG A 203 -2.72 -13.32 16.92
N ILE A 204 -3.35 -12.41 17.65
CA ILE A 204 -4.80 -12.48 17.95
C ILE A 204 -5.63 -12.44 16.65
N ILE A 205 -5.26 -11.58 15.70
CA ILE A 205 -5.93 -11.51 14.39
C ILE A 205 -5.75 -12.85 13.66
N GLU A 206 -4.51 -13.35 13.53
CA GLU A 206 -4.22 -14.60 12.84
C GLU A 206 -4.93 -15.82 13.47
N GLU A 207 -4.99 -15.89 14.79
CA GLU A 207 -5.72 -16.94 15.52
C GLU A 207 -7.22 -16.87 15.25
N LYS A 208 -7.81 -15.67 15.21
CA LYS A 208 -9.23 -15.51 14.87
C LYS A 208 -9.51 -16.01 13.45
N GLU A 209 -8.66 -15.67 12.49
CA GLU A 209 -8.85 -16.01 11.08
C GLU A 209 -8.61 -17.50 10.79
N LYS A 210 -7.82 -18.22 11.61
CA LYS A 210 -7.68 -19.69 11.53
C LYS A 210 -8.92 -20.45 11.99
N ASN A 211 -9.77 -19.81 12.78
CA ASN A 211 -10.95 -20.44 13.39
C ASN A 211 -12.26 -20.16 12.61
N HIS A 212 -12.17 -19.45 11.48
CA HIS A 212 -13.28 -19.17 10.55
C HIS A 212 -13.02 -19.86 9.21
#